data_AF-A0A0L8L524-F1
#
_entry.id   AF-A0A0L8L524-F1
#
_cell.length_a   1.000
_cell.length_b   1.000
_cell.length_c   1.000
_cell.angle_alpha   90.00
_cell.angle_beta   90.00
_cell.angle_gamma   90.00
#
_symmetry.space_group_name_H-M   'P 1'
#
loop_
_entity.id
_entity.type
_entity.pdbx_description
1 polymer ?
#
loop_
_entity_poly.entity_id
_entity_poly.type
_entity_poly.pdbx_seq_one_letter_code
_entity_poly.pdbx_strand_id
1 'polypeptide(L)' 'MAPKETHTTARPVRIPKEDWDAFGALVGDRERSRLIREFIAWYLRRPKATLPKRPDAAIHRSDGKVVAVEVKSTHRPPGH' A
#
# COMPACT_ATOMS: atom_id res chain seq x y z
N MET A 1 -23.22 14.26 -24.91
CA MET A 1 -22.47 13.80 -23.71
C MET A 1 -21.32 12.92 -24.20
N ALA A 2 -20.06 13.36 -24.07
CA ALA A 2 -18.93 12.55 -24.49
C ALA A 2 -18.71 11.39 -23.48
N PRO A 3 -18.48 10.14 -23.94
CA PRO A 3 -18.23 9.03 -23.04
C PRO A 3 -16.92 9.27 -22.28
N LYS A 4 -16.95 9.09 -20.95
CA LYS A 4 -15.74 9.13 -20.13
C LYS A 4 -14.92 7.88 -20.47
N GLU A 5 -13.87 8.05 -21.27
CA GLU A 5 -12.85 7.03 -21.52
C GLU A 5 -12.10 6.75 -20.21
N THR A 6 -12.74 5.99 -19.32
CA THR A 6 -12.28 5.78 -17.93
C THR A 6 -11.46 4.49 -17.79
N HIS A 7 -11.31 3.73 -18.88
CA HIS A 7 -10.70 2.41 -18.84
C HIS A 7 -9.25 2.50 -19.29
N THR A 8 -8.34 2.69 -18.33
CA THR A 8 -6.92 2.42 -18.58
C THR A 8 -6.77 0.94 -18.95
N THR A 9 -6.16 0.64 -20.09
CA THR A 9 -5.91 -0.75 -20.52
C THR A 9 -5.10 -1.49 -19.47
N ALA A 10 -5.58 -2.65 -19.02
CA ALA A 10 -4.83 -3.51 -18.13
C ALA A 10 -3.53 -3.98 -18.81
N ARG A 11 -2.39 -3.76 -18.14
CA ARG A 11 -1.08 -4.29 -18.56
C ARG A 11 -0.75 -5.50 -17.70
N PRO A 12 -0.49 -6.68 -18.28
CA PRO A 12 -0.15 -7.86 -17.48
C PRO A 12 1.24 -7.67 -16.84
N VAL A 13 1.33 -7.92 -15.54
CA VAL A 13 2.59 -7.98 -14.79
C VAL A 13 2.70 -9.39 -14.23
N ARG A 14 3.85 -10.04 -14.44
CA ARG A 14 4.12 -11.36 -13.87
C ARG A 14 4.63 -11.16 -12.44
N ILE A 15 3.87 -11.66 -11.47
CA ILE A 15 4.20 -11.59 -10.04
C ILE A 15 3.98 -13.00 -9.48
N PRO A 16 4.92 -13.55 -8.70
CA PRO A 16 4.71 -14.80 -7.99
C PRO A 16 3.42 -14.75 -7.15
N LYS A 17 2.69 -15.87 -7.10
CA LYS A 17 1.42 -15.96 -6.34
C LYS A 17 1.62 -15.57 -4.88
N GLU A 18 2.69 -16.07 -4.26
CA GLU A 18 3.01 -15.82 -2.86
C GLU A 18 3.20 -14.33 -2.56
N ASP A 19 3.94 -13.61 -3.41
CA ASP A 19 4.13 -12.17 -3.29
C ASP A 19 2.83 -11.39 -3.49
N TRP A 20 1.99 -11.82 -4.44
CA TRP A 20 0.70 -11.17 -4.72
C TRP A 20 -0.30 -11.32 -3.57
N ASP A 21 -0.36 -12.52 -2.99
CA ASP A 21 -1.20 -12.84 -1.83
C ASP A 21 -0.71 -12.09 -0.59
N ALA A 22 0.60 -12.11 -0.31
CA ALA A 22 1.21 -11.37 0.80
C ALA A 22 1.00 -9.85 0.67
N PHE A 23 1.15 -9.31 -0.55
CA PHE A 23 0.88 -7.90 -0.81
C PHE A 23 -0.58 -7.54 -0.55
N GLY A 24 -1.53 -8.40 -0.96
CA GLY A 24 -2.94 -8.20 -0.68
C GLY A 24 -3.29 -8.26 0.80
N ALA A 25 -2.71 -9.20 1.54
CA ALA A 25 -2.88 -9.29 2.99
C ALA A 25 -2.35 -8.03 3.70
N LEU A 26 -1.26 -7.44 3.19
CA LEU A 26 -0.65 -6.25 3.77
C LEU A 26 -1.42 -4.95 3.46
N VAL A 27 -1.99 -4.80 2.26
CA VAL A 27 -2.53 -3.51 1.78
C VAL A 27 -4.04 -3.53 1.51
N GLY A 28 -4.64 -4.71 1.47
CA GLY A 28 -6.00 -4.96 0.98
C GLY A 28 -6.06 -5.18 -0.53
N ASP A 29 -6.84 -6.16 -0.97
CA ASP A 29 -6.99 -6.54 -2.40
C ASP A 29 -7.36 -5.36 -3.31
N ARG A 30 -8.16 -4.41 -2.81
CA ARG A 30 -8.63 -3.25 -3.58
C ARG A 30 -7.57 -2.16 -3.74
N GLU A 31 -6.61 -2.06 -2.82
CA GLU A 31 -5.60 -1.00 -2.84
C GLU A 31 -4.35 -1.39 -3.66
N ARG A 32 -4.17 -2.67 -4.02
CA ARG A 32 -3.00 -3.14 -4.79
C ARG A 32 -2.75 -2.29 -6.04
N SER A 33 -3.77 -2.13 -6.87
CA SER A 33 -3.69 -1.37 -8.13
C SER A 33 -3.44 0.12 -7.93
N ARG A 34 -3.86 0.67 -6.78
CA ARG A 34 -3.59 2.07 -6.44
C ARG A 34 -2.11 2.25 -6.09
N LEU A 35 -1.59 1.43 -5.18
CA LEU A 35 -0.18 1.50 -4.75
C LEU A 35 0.80 1.26 -5.89
N ILE A 36 0.51 0.31 -6.78
CA ILE A 36 1.34 0.07 -7.97
C ILE A 36 1.38 1.32 -8.87
N ARG A 37 0.25 1.99 -9.09
CA ARG A 37 0.20 3.23 -9.87
C ARG A 37 0.94 4.38 -9.20
N GLU A 38 0.78 4.55 -7.90
CA GLU A 38 1.50 5.59 -7.13
C GLU A 38 3.01 5.34 -7.15
N PHE A 39 3.44 4.08 -7.00
CA PHE A 39 4.85 3.70 -7.12
C PHE A 39 5.41 4.00 -8.51
N ILE A 40 4.70 3.63 -9.58
CA ILE A 40 5.09 3.95 -10.96
C ILE A 40 5.19 5.47 -11.16
N ALA A 41 4.21 6.24 -10.66
CA ALA A 41 4.22 7.70 -10.78
C ALA A 41 5.43 8.31 -10.06
N TRP A 42 5.77 7.80 -8.87
CA TRP A 42 6.95 8.21 -8.11
C TRP A 42 8.24 7.85 -8.84
N TYR A 43 8.36 6.62 -9.37
CA TYR A 43 9.54 6.16 -10.12
C TYR A 43 9.80 7.01 -11.36
N LEU A 44 8.73 7.44 -12.04
CA LEU A 44 8.78 8.35 -13.20
C LEU A 44 8.96 9.83 -12.82
N ARG A 45 9.11 10.16 -11.53
CA ARG A 45 9.24 11.53 -11.01
C ARG A 45 8.13 12.46 -11.48
N ARG A 46 6.89 11.95 -11.54
CA ARG A 46 5.73 12.77 -11.94
C ARG A 46 5.48 13.88 -10.92
N PRO A 47 4.96 15.05 -11.34
CA PRO A 47 4.62 16.12 -10.41
C PRO A 47 3.66 15.61 -9.32
N LYS A 48 3.96 15.94 -8.06
CA LYS A 48 3.18 15.56 -6.86
C LYS A 48 3.21 14.05 -6.51
N ALA A 49 3.95 13.23 -7.26
CA ALA A 49 4.09 11.82 -6.91
C ALA A 49 5.01 11.66 -5.69
N THR A 50 4.57 10.86 -4.72
CA THR A 50 5.33 10.55 -3.51
C THR A 50 5.51 9.06 -3.40
N LEU A 51 6.62 8.64 -2.76
CA LEU A 51 6.85 7.23 -2.49
C LEU A 51 5.72 6.71 -1.59
N PRO A 52 4.98 5.66 -2.00
CA PRO A 52 3.93 5.12 -1.16
C PRO A 52 4.49 4.66 0.19
N LYS A 53 3.83 5.07 1.28
CA LYS A 53 4.23 4.64 2.62
C LYS A 53 3.85 3.17 2.80
N ARG A 54 4.77 2.39 3.37
CA ARG A 54 4.48 1.01 3.76
C ARG A 54 3.41 1.04 4.87
N PRO A 55 2.26 0.36 4.69
CA PRO A 55 1.26 0.32 5.75
C PRO A 55 1.79 -0.48 6.93
N ASP A 56 1.40 -0.06 8.13
CA ASP A 56 1.62 -0.84 9.33
C ASP A 56 0.85 -2.16 9.21
N ALA A 57 1.52 -3.29 9.44
CA ALA A 57 0.96 -4.62 9.23
C ALA A 57 -0.31 -4.88 10.06
N ALA A 58 -0.53 -4.09 11.12
CA ALA A 58 -1.69 -4.18 11.99
C ALA A 58 -2.99 -3.55 11.43
N ILE A 59 -2.92 -2.75 10.35
CA ILE A 59 -4.04 -1.88 9.94
C ILE A 59 -5.11 -2.61 9.10
N HIS A 60 -4.79 -3.74 8.48
CA HIS A 60 -5.68 -4.41 7.52
C HIS A 60 -6.25 -5.74 8.03
N ARG A 61 -6.64 -5.81 9.31
CA ARG A 61 -7.56 -6.88 9.75
C ARG A 61 -8.97 -6.49 9.33
N SER A 62 -9.64 -7.39 8.62
CA SER A 62 -10.88 -7.22 7.86
C SER A 62 -12.15 -6.90 8.67
N ASP A 63 -12.10 -5.97 9.62
CA ASP A 63 -13.27 -5.47 10.34
C ASP A 63 -13.07 -3.98 10.61
N GLY A 64 -13.98 -3.15 10.09
CA GLY A 64 -13.87 -1.69 9.97
C GLY A 64 -13.89 -0.92 11.29
N LYS A 65 -12.96 -1.22 12.22
CA LYS A 65 -12.77 -0.47 13.45
C LYS A 65 -11.29 -0.27 13.72
N VAL A 66 -10.82 0.95 13.43
CA VAL A 66 -9.50 1.43 13.84
C VAL A 66 -9.47 1.58 15.36
N VAL A 67 -8.65 0.78 16.04
CA VAL A 67 -8.14 1.11 17.38
C VAL A 67 -6.65 1.37 17.23
N ALA A 68 -6.27 2.63 17.37
CA ALA A 68 -4.87 3.01 17.43
C ALA A 68 -4.25 2.35 18.67
N VAL A 69 -3.39 1.37 18.47
CA VAL A 69 -2.59 0.80 19.56
C VAL A 69 -1.32 1.64 19.63
N GLU A 70 -1.27 2.53 20.62
CA GLU A 70 -0.06 3.28 20.95
C GLU A 70 1.02 2.29 21.41
N VAL A 71 2.01 2.04 20.55
CA VAL A 71 3.20 1.25 20.92
C VAL A 71 4.09 2.16 21.76
N LYS A 72 3.98 2.04 23.09
CA LYS A 72 4.94 2.67 24.02
C LYS A 72 6.33 2.07 23.76
N SER A 73 7.19 2.88 23.14
CA SER A 73 8.60 2.59 22.95
C SER A 73 9.27 2.50 24.33
N THR A 74 9.50 1.29 24.82
CA THR A 74 10.28 1.06 26.05
C THR A 74 11.76 1.22 25.72
N HIS A 75 12.23 2.45 25.80
CA HIS A 75 13.66 2.76 25.82
C HIS A 75 14.26 2.19 27.12
N ARG A 76 14.96 1.06 27.02
CA ARG A 76 15.79 0.52 28.11
C ARG A 76 17.17 1.19 28.01
N PRO A 77 17.59 2.04 28.96
CA PRO A 77 18.92 2.62 28.92
C PRO A 77 19.98 1.54 29.19
N PRO A 78 21.18 1.66 28.60
CA PRO A 78 22.28 0.73 28.85
C PRO A 78 22.79 0.93 30.29
N GLY A 79 23.00 -0.19 30.99
CA GLY A 79 23.58 -0.20 32.33
C GLY A 79 25.02 0.31 32.32
N HIS A 80 25.35 1.07 33.35
CA HIS A 80 26.68 1.57 33.69
C HIS A 80 27.40 0.59 34.62
#